data_AF-A0A7W7MDJ1-F1
#
_entry.id   AF-A0A7W7MDJ1-F1
#
_cell.length_a   1.000
_cell.length_b   1.000
_cell.length_c   1.000
_cell.angle_alpha   90.00
_cell.angle_beta   90.00
_cell.angle_gamma   90.00
#
_symmetry.space_group_name_H-M   'P 1'
#
loop_
_entity.id
_entity.type
_entity.pdbx_description
1 polymer ?
#
loop_
_entity_poly.entity_id
_entity_poly.type
_entity_poly.pdbx_seq_one_letter_code
_entity_poly.pdbx_strand_id
1 'polypeptide(L)'
;MDAPYRRIVADIRDRIEAGVLRPGDRVPSARAITREWGVAIATATKAHAALREEGLTVARAGVGTVVAGPVPPRDTDLSRDRIVAAAIALADRDGMAELSMRRIAAELDVATMSLYRHVPGRDELIVAMIDGALGELRVPARHTGDWRADLASCSRAVWQIFQRHPWLALSMSLTRPQPAPNALRLGEWIMGTMAPTGLAVTDRLLVQVLLFSFVRGVASALEPEAQAMRDTGMTDDEWMEQQGAAFERFAAQHPAPHYRQLFAVDADFEFDLDILFEFGLARFLDGLGVWISSRT
;
A
#
# COMPACT_ATOMS: atom_id res chain seq x y z
N MET A 1 -11.41 -55.59 -1.58
CA MET A 1 -11.88 -55.39 -2.98
C MET A 1 -12.08 -53.91 -3.18
N ASP A 2 -11.30 -53.28 -4.07
CA ASP A 2 -11.50 -51.86 -4.38
C ASP A 2 -12.89 -51.62 -4.97
N ALA A 3 -13.52 -50.53 -4.52
CA ALA A 3 -14.84 -50.17 -4.99
C ALA A 3 -14.83 -49.96 -6.51
N PRO A 4 -15.77 -50.55 -7.28
CA PRO A 4 -15.75 -50.54 -8.75
C PRO A 4 -15.59 -49.16 -9.39
N TYR A 5 -16.12 -48.09 -8.76
CA TYR A 5 -15.96 -46.73 -9.26
C TYR A 5 -14.52 -46.21 -9.24
N ARG A 6 -13.67 -46.67 -8.31
CA ARG A 6 -12.27 -46.24 -8.21
C ARG A 6 -11.43 -46.73 -9.38
N ARG A 7 -11.73 -47.92 -9.91
CA ARG A 7 -11.07 -48.46 -11.11
C ARG A 7 -11.39 -47.62 -12.34
N ILE A 8 -12.62 -47.12 -12.44
CA ILE A 8 -13.08 -46.24 -13.53
C ILE A 8 -12.38 -44.88 -13.43
N VAL A 9 -12.28 -44.32 -12.22
CA VAL A 9 -11.57 -43.06 -11.97
C VAL A 9 -10.08 -43.18 -12.33
N ALA A 10 -9.43 -44.27 -11.91
CA ALA A 10 -8.02 -44.52 -12.21
C ALA A 10 -7.78 -44.64 -13.72
N ASP A 11 -8.58 -45.43 -14.44
CA ASP A 11 -8.42 -45.59 -15.90
C ASP A 11 -8.59 -44.25 -16.66
N ILE A 12 -9.60 -43.46 -16.28
CA ILE A 12 -9.83 -42.15 -16.92
C ILE A 12 -8.69 -41.18 -16.58
N ARG A 13 -8.15 -41.22 -15.35
CA ARG A 13 -6.97 -40.45 -14.97
C ARG A 13 -5.75 -40.83 -15.79
N ASP A 14 -5.46 -42.11 -15.92
CA ASP A 14 -4.32 -42.62 -16.69
C ASP A 14 -4.42 -42.19 -18.17
N ARG A 15 -5.63 -42.17 -18.74
CA ARG A 15 -5.88 -41.66 -20.09
C ARG A 15 -5.65 -40.15 -20.24
N ILE A 16 -5.92 -39.37 -19.20
CA ILE A 16 -5.64 -37.93 -19.18
C ILE A 16 -4.13 -37.69 -19.06
N GLU A 17 -3.46 -38.39 -18.15
CA GLU A 17 -2.01 -38.28 -17.91
C GLU A 17 -1.19 -38.74 -19.13
N ALA A 18 -1.64 -39.80 -19.81
CA ALA A 18 -1.05 -40.27 -21.07
C ALA A 18 -1.36 -39.37 -22.28
N GLY A 19 -2.16 -38.31 -22.11
CA GLY A 19 -2.54 -37.37 -23.17
C GLY A 19 -3.51 -37.94 -24.21
N VAL A 20 -4.12 -39.10 -23.93
CA VAL A 20 -5.15 -39.75 -24.77
C VAL A 20 -6.45 -38.97 -24.71
N LEU A 21 -6.79 -38.41 -23.54
CA LEU A 21 -7.85 -37.43 -23.39
C LEU A 21 -7.24 -36.07 -23.05
N ARG A 22 -7.44 -35.08 -23.91
CA ARG A 22 -6.86 -33.75 -23.78
C ARG A 22 -7.81 -32.79 -23.07
N PRO A 23 -7.30 -31.70 -22.49
CA PRO A 23 -8.06 -30.51 -22.12
C PRO A 23 -9.26 -30.19 -23.05
N GLY A 24 -10.48 -30.27 -22.53
CA GLY A 24 -11.70 -29.96 -23.28
C GLY A 24 -12.32 -31.14 -24.04
N ASP A 25 -11.64 -32.27 -24.14
CA ASP A 25 -12.21 -33.49 -24.72
C ASP A 25 -13.35 -34.02 -23.84
N ARG A 26 -14.38 -34.58 -24.47
CA ARG A 26 -15.51 -35.17 -23.73
C ARG A 26 -15.07 -36.44 -23.02
N VAL A 27 -15.33 -36.52 -21.72
CA VAL A 27 -15.22 -37.79 -21.01
C VAL A 27 -16.45 -38.65 -21.27
N PRO A 28 -16.34 -39.99 -21.18
CA PRO A 28 -17.49 -40.88 -21.38
C PRO A 28 -18.66 -40.50 -20.46
N SER A 29 -19.85 -40.32 -21.04
CA SER A 29 -21.07 -40.06 -20.25
C SER A 29 -21.36 -41.19 -19.25
N ALA A 30 -22.15 -40.95 -18.20
CA ALA A 30 -22.50 -41.99 -17.23
C ALA A 30 -23.09 -43.26 -17.90
N ARG A 31 -23.86 -43.11 -18.99
CA ARG A 31 -24.40 -44.24 -19.77
C ARG A 31 -23.32 -44.98 -20.58
N ALA A 32 -22.31 -44.26 -21.07
CA ALA A 32 -21.16 -44.88 -21.74
C ALA A 32 -20.29 -45.65 -20.73
N ILE A 33 -20.06 -45.08 -19.56
CA ILE A 33 -19.33 -45.75 -18.47
C ILE A 33 -20.03 -47.06 -18.04
N THR A 34 -21.36 -47.03 -17.89
CA THR A 34 -22.14 -48.24 -17.60
C THR A 34 -21.92 -49.34 -18.66
N ARG A 35 -21.86 -48.97 -19.94
CA ARG A 35 -21.68 -49.93 -21.05
C ARG A 35 -20.26 -50.47 -21.15
N GLU A 36 -19.27 -49.60 -21.01
CA GLU A 36 -17.84 -49.91 -21.23
C GLU A 36 -17.23 -50.65 -20.04
N TRP A 37 -17.61 -50.30 -18.80
CA TRP A 37 -17.12 -50.98 -17.59
C TRP A 37 -18.12 -52.00 -16.99
N GLY A 38 -19.29 -52.17 -17.60
CA GLY A 38 -20.29 -53.14 -17.13
C GLY A 38 -20.82 -52.86 -15.72
N VAL A 39 -20.95 -51.58 -15.34
CA VAL A 39 -21.35 -51.16 -13.98
C VAL A 39 -22.73 -50.53 -13.92
N ALA A 40 -23.36 -50.56 -12.75
CA ALA A 40 -24.62 -49.85 -12.51
C ALA A 40 -24.49 -48.33 -12.73
N ILE A 41 -25.58 -47.68 -13.15
CA ILE A 41 -25.60 -46.22 -13.40
C ILE A 41 -25.19 -45.41 -12.17
N ALA A 42 -25.55 -45.86 -10.96
CA ALA A 42 -25.15 -45.22 -9.71
C ALA A 42 -23.62 -45.23 -9.50
N THR A 43 -22.95 -46.30 -9.93
CA THR A 43 -21.48 -46.41 -9.90
C THR A 43 -20.83 -45.48 -10.91
N ALA A 44 -21.41 -45.35 -12.11
CA ALA A 44 -20.95 -44.41 -13.13
C ALA A 44 -21.12 -42.95 -12.68
N THR A 45 -22.25 -42.60 -12.07
CA THR A 45 -22.48 -41.27 -11.46
C THR A 45 -21.48 -41.00 -10.34
N LYS A 46 -21.18 -42.01 -9.51
CA LYS A 46 -20.18 -41.90 -8.44
C LYS A 46 -18.76 -41.71 -8.98
N ALA A 47 -18.42 -42.36 -10.10
CA ALA A 47 -17.14 -42.15 -10.79
C ALA A 47 -17.03 -40.72 -11.35
N HIS A 48 -18.10 -40.20 -11.98
CA HIS A 48 -18.15 -38.80 -12.42
C HIS A 48 -18.00 -37.80 -11.28
N ALA A 49 -18.66 -38.05 -10.15
CA ALA A 49 -18.54 -37.21 -8.96
C ALA A 49 -17.09 -37.18 -8.45
N ALA A 50 -16.43 -38.35 -8.37
CA ALA A 50 -15.04 -38.46 -7.95
C ALA A 50 -14.07 -37.77 -8.93
N LEU A 51 -14.24 -37.96 -10.24
CA LEU A 51 -13.43 -37.26 -11.26
C LEU A 51 -13.58 -35.73 -11.21
N ARG A 52 -14.75 -35.24 -10.80
CA ARG A 52 -14.99 -33.80 -10.60
C ARG A 52 -14.36 -33.30 -9.31
N GLU A 53 -14.44 -34.08 -8.24
CA GLU A 53 -13.82 -33.78 -6.94
C GLU A 53 -12.29 -33.70 -7.06
N GLU A 54 -11.69 -34.58 -7.86
CA GLU A 54 -10.24 -34.57 -8.16
C GLU A 54 -9.82 -33.49 -9.16
N GLY A 55 -10.76 -32.68 -9.66
CA GLY A 55 -10.47 -31.60 -10.61
C GLY A 55 -10.10 -32.07 -12.02
N LEU A 56 -10.21 -33.36 -12.33
CA LEU A 56 -9.88 -33.95 -13.63
C LEU A 56 -10.93 -33.66 -14.70
N THR A 57 -12.16 -33.30 -14.29
CA THR A 57 -13.27 -33.04 -15.21
C THR A 57 -14.16 -31.87 -14.79
N VAL A 58 -14.81 -31.23 -15.77
CA VAL A 58 -15.78 -30.15 -15.56
C VAL A 58 -17.04 -30.36 -16.40
N ALA A 59 -18.20 -29.96 -15.88
CA ALA A 59 -19.45 -29.98 -16.65
C ALA A 59 -19.59 -28.70 -17.48
N ARG A 60 -19.85 -28.84 -18.79
CA ARG A 60 -20.14 -27.73 -19.70
C ARG A 60 -21.56 -27.85 -20.27
N ALA A 61 -22.34 -26.78 -20.12
CA ALA A 61 -23.70 -26.72 -20.65
C ALA A 61 -23.71 -26.98 -22.16
N GLY A 62 -24.60 -27.87 -22.63
CA GLY A 62 -24.72 -28.26 -24.05
C GLY A 62 -23.65 -29.22 -24.59
N VAL A 63 -22.57 -29.49 -23.83
CA VAL A 63 -21.44 -30.35 -24.28
C VAL A 63 -21.32 -31.62 -23.43
N GLY A 64 -21.71 -31.56 -22.16
CA GLY A 64 -21.55 -32.67 -21.20
C GLY A 64 -20.30 -32.49 -20.33
N THR A 65 -19.86 -33.57 -19.69
CA THR A 65 -18.63 -33.57 -18.89
C THR A 65 -17.42 -33.65 -19.82
N VAL A 66 -16.45 -32.75 -19.64
CA VAL A 66 -15.19 -32.72 -20.40
C VAL A 66 -13.99 -32.83 -19.46
N VAL A 67 -12.86 -33.31 -19.96
CA VAL A 67 -11.57 -33.24 -19.27
C VAL A 67 -11.29 -31.78 -18.95
N ALA A 68 -10.98 -31.50 -17.70
CA ALA A 68 -10.56 -30.18 -17.29
C ALA A 68 -9.33 -29.81 -18.11
N GLY A 69 -9.34 -28.64 -18.74
CA GLY A 69 -8.10 -28.10 -19.27
C GLY A 69 -7.11 -27.80 -18.15
N PRO A 70 -5.89 -27.33 -18.46
CA PRO A 70 -5.19 -26.52 -17.47
C PRO A 70 -6.23 -25.53 -16.96
N VAL A 71 -6.57 -25.64 -15.68
CA VAL A 71 -7.45 -24.69 -15.03
C VAL A 71 -6.88 -23.33 -15.45
N PRO A 72 -7.61 -22.46 -16.19
CA PRO A 72 -7.13 -21.10 -16.34
C PRO A 72 -6.85 -20.67 -14.91
N PRO A 73 -5.61 -20.25 -14.59
CA PRO A 73 -5.16 -20.13 -13.21
C PRO A 73 -6.29 -19.46 -12.43
N ARG A 74 -6.85 -20.16 -11.43
CA ARG A 74 -7.74 -19.52 -10.47
C ARG A 74 -6.86 -18.54 -9.74
N ASP A 75 -6.82 -17.32 -10.24
CA ASP A 75 -6.37 -16.13 -9.51
C ASP A 75 -5.07 -16.37 -8.69
N THR A 76 -4.05 -16.90 -9.35
CA THR A 76 -2.67 -16.63 -8.94
C THR A 76 -2.37 -15.27 -9.56
N ASP A 77 -2.63 -14.16 -8.88
CA ASP A 77 -1.68 -13.70 -7.89
C ASP A 77 -2.34 -12.73 -6.89
N LEU A 78 -3.43 -13.14 -6.22
CA LEU A 78 -3.88 -12.37 -5.05
C LEU A 78 -2.85 -12.60 -3.93
N SER A 79 -1.99 -11.63 -3.74
CA SER A 79 -0.98 -11.62 -2.68
C SER A 79 -1.23 -10.46 -1.72
N ARG A 80 -0.65 -10.53 -0.52
CA ARG A 80 -0.69 -9.41 0.43
C ARG A 80 -0.15 -8.13 -0.21
N ASP A 81 0.95 -8.24 -0.95
CA ASP A 81 1.61 -7.10 -1.59
C ASP A 81 0.72 -6.48 -2.68
N ARG A 82 0.03 -7.29 -3.49
CA ARG A 82 -0.93 -6.79 -4.48
C ARG A 82 -2.13 -6.09 -3.83
N ILE A 83 -2.62 -6.61 -2.70
CA ILE A 83 -3.71 -5.98 -1.95
C ILE A 83 -3.26 -4.63 -1.37
N VAL A 84 -2.07 -4.59 -0.78
CA VAL A 84 -1.49 -3.36 -0.23
C VAL A 84 -1.27 -2.32 -1.33
N ALA A 85 -0.67 -2.70 -2.46
CA ALA A 85 -0.45 -1.80 -3.58
C ALA A 85 -1.76 -1.21 -4.13
N ALA A 86 -2.80 -2.03 -4.30
CA ALA A 86 -4.11 -1.55 -4.73
C ALA A 86 -4.76 -0.62 -3.68
N ALA A 87 -4.60 -0.91 -2.40
CA ALA A 87 -5.11 -0.06 -1.32
C ALA A 87 -4.38 1.28 -1.25
N ILE A 88 -3.05 1.31 -1.44
CA ILE A 88 -2.26 2.55 -1.55
C ILE A 88 -2.74 3.37 -2.76
N ALA A 89 -2.84 2.77 -3.94
CA ALA A 89 -3.29 3.46 -5.15
C ALA A 89 -4.71 4.05 -5.01
N LEU A 90 -5.61 3.33 -4.32
CA LEU A 90 -6.93 3.83 -3.97
C LEU A 90 -6.87 5.02 -3.02
N ALA A 91 -6.04 4.95 -1.97
CA ALA A 91 -5.89 6.02 -0.99
C ALA A 91 -5.22 7.27 -1.59
N ASP A 92 -4.25 7.11 -2.49
CA ASP A 92 -3.59 8.22 -3.18
C ASP A 92 -4.57 9.00 -4.06
N ARG A 93 -5.47 8.29 -4.75
CA ARG A 93 -6.43 8.90 -5.67
C ARG A 93 -7.68 9.45 -4.99
N ASP A 94 -8.24 8.68 -4.06
CA ASP A 94 -9.57 8.92 -3.53
C ASP A 94 -9.56 9.33 -2.03
N GLY A 95 -8.40 9.28 -1.37
CA GLY A 95 -8.25 9.55 0.06
C GLY A 95 -8.61 8.36 0.96
N MET A 96 -8.18 8.43 2.22
CA MET A 96 -8.38 7.33 3.19
C MET A 96 -9.83 7.13 3.65
N ALA A 97 -10.63 8.20 3.62
CA ALA A 97 -12.05 8.14 3.98
C ALA A 97 -12.83 7.20 3.05
N GLU A 98 -12.42 7.14 1.79
CA GLU A 98 -13.05 6.40 0.71
C GLU A 98 -12.58 4.93 0.61
N LEU A 99 -11.49 4.60 1.30
CA LEU A 99 -10.93 3.25 1.33
C LEU A 99 -11.86 2.30 2.08
N SER A 100 -12.17 1.12 1.52
CA SER A 100 -12.89 0.06 2.22
C SER A 100 -12.52 -1.32 1.66
N MET A 101 -12.66 -2.39 2.46
CA MET A 101 -12.38 -3.76 2.01
C MET A 101 -13.17 -4.14 0.76
N ARG A 102 -14.43 -3.68 0.65
CA ARG A 102 -15.28 -3.92 -0.52
C ARG A 102 -14.78 -3.17 -1.76
N ARG A 103 -14.34 -1.91 -1.60
CA ARG A 103 -13.79 -1.12 -2.72
C ARG A 103 -12.49 -1.72 -3.23
N ILE A 104 -11.60 -2.14 -2.34
CA ILE A 104 -10.35 -2.82 -2.70
C ILE A 104 -10.64 -4.13 -3.44
N ALA A 105 -11.62 -4.90 -2.98
CA ALA A 105 -12.02 -6.15 -3.63
C ALA A 105 -12.56 -5.90 -5.05
N ALA A 106 -13.36 -4.84 -5.22
CA ALA A 106 -13.86 -4.42 -6.53
C ALA A 106 -12.74 -3.94 -7.46
N GLU A 107 -11.78 -3.14 -6.96
CA GLU A 107 -10.60 -2.69 -7.72
C GLU A 107 -9.76 -3.88 -8.23
N LEU A 108 -9.69 -4.95 -7.44
CA LEU A 108 -8.94 -6.16 -7.77
C LEU A 108 -9.74 -7.22 -8.53
N ASP A 109 -11.03 -6.98 -8.80
CA ASP A 109 -11.99 -7.94 -9.38
C ASP A 109 -12.06 -9.28 -8.62
N VAL A 110 -12.04 -9.23 -7.29
CA VAL A 110 -12.12 -10.41 -6.41
C VAL A 110 -13.27 -10.30 -5.41
N ALA A 111 -13.69 -11.44 -4.86
CA ALA A 111 -14.62 -11.44 -3.74
C ALA A 111 -13.96 -10.85 -2.47
N THR A 112 -14.66 -10.00 -1.72
CA THR A 112 -14.15 -9.40 -0.46
C THR A 112 -13.62 -10.44 0.53
N MET A 113 -14.26 -11.61 0.61
CA MET A 113 -13.82 -12.72 1.46
C MET A 113 -12.42 -13.27 1.09
N SER A 114 -11.96 -13.04 -0.14
CA SER A 114 -10.62 -13.42 -0.56
C SER A 114 -9.54 -12.55 0.06
N LEU A 115 -9.81 -11.26 0.29
CA LEU A 115 -8.84 -10.34 0.92
C LEU A 115 -8.50 -10.75 2.34
N TYR A 116 -9.51 -11.18 3.11
CA TYR A 116 -9.36 -11.58 4.50
C TYR A 116 -8.44 -12.79 4.73
N ARG A 117 -8.12 -13.57 3.68
CA ARG A 117 -7.10 -14.62 3.75
C ARG A 117 -5.67 -14.08 3.83
N HIS A 118 -5.44 -12.85 3.35
CA HIS A 118 -4.12 -12.23 3.25
C HIS A 118 -3.94 -11.07 4.23
N VAL A 119 -5.02 -10.36 4.55
CA VAL A 119 -5.04 -9.25 5.50
C VAL A 119 -6.19 -9.44 6.50
N PRO A 120 -5.92 -9.60 7.80
CA PRO A 120 -6.98 -9.94 8.78
C PRO A 120 -8.08 -8.89 8.90
N GLY A 121 -7.75 -7.62 8.64
CA GLY A 121 -8.66 -6.50 8.82
C GLY A 121 -8.12 -5.21 8.24
N ARG A 122 -8.92 -4.14 8.42
CA ARG A 122 -8.59 -2.79 7.95
C ARG A 122 -7.36 -2.26 8.65
N ASP A 123 -7.26 -2.43 9.96
CA ASP A 123 -6.16 -1.85 10.75
C ASP A 123 -4.82 -2.49 10.38
N GLU A 124 -4.79 -3.82 10.20
CA GLU A 124 -3.60 -4.53 9.71
C GLU A 124 -3.24 -4.15 8.28
N LEU A 125 -4.24 -3.88 7.44
CA LEU A 125 -4.01 -3.35 6.10
C LEU A 125 -3.41 -1.95 6.14
N ILE A 126 -3.90 -1.06 7.01
CA ILE A 126 -3.34 0.30 7.15
C ILE A 126 -1.88 0.23 7.58
N VAL A 127 -1.54 -0.62 8.55
CA VAL A 127 -0.12 -0.83 8.94
C VAL A 127 0.70 -1.35 7.76
N ALA A 128 0.16 -2.26 6.97
CA ALA A 128 0.81 -2.78 5.78
C ALA A 128 1.00 -1.70 4.69
N MET A 129 0.03 -0.81 4.51
CA MET A 129 0.10 0.31 3.58
C MET A 129 1.16 1.32 4.01
N ILE A 130 1.21 1.68 5.30
CA ILE A 130 2.25 2.56 5.86
C ILE A 130 3.64 1.96 5.59
N ASP A 131 3.82 0.67 5.90
CA ASP A 131 5.09 -0.02 5.68
C ASP A 131 5.45 -0.15 4.20
N GLY A 132 4.45 -0.36 3.33
CA GLY A 132 4.61 -0.43 1.88
C GLY A 132 5.05 0.90 1.28
N ALA A 133 4.38 2.00 1.64
CA ALA A 133 4.72 3.36 1.19
C ALA A 133 6.13 3.78 1.66
N LEU A 134 6.49 3.50 2.91
CA LEU A 134 7.85 3.70 3.40
C LEU A 134 8.88 2.78 2.71
N GLY A 135 8.45 1.65 2.17
CA GLY A 135 9.28 0.73 1.39
C GLY A 135 9.76 1.29 0.06
N GLU A 136 9.07 2.27 -0.51
CA GLU A 136 9.51 2.98 -1.71
C GLU A 136 10.74 3.87 -1.47
N LEU A 137 10.99 4.24 -0.21
CA LEU A 137 12.08 5.11 0.17
C LEU A 137 13.43 4.48 -0.23
N ARG A 138 14.16 5.21 -1.06
CA ARG A 138 15.50 4.83 -1.51
C ARG A 138 16.56 5.63 -0.77
N VAL A 139 17.00 5.12 0.37
CA VAL A 139 18.19 5.64 1.06
C VAL A 139 19.46 4.93 0.58
N PRO A 140 20.61 5.62 0.48
CA PRO A 140 21.88 4.99 0.14
C PRO A 140 22.23 3.85 1.09
N ALA A 141 22.84 2.78 0.56
CA ALA A 141 23.23 1.63 1.38
C ALA A 141 24.31 1.95 2.43
N ARG A 142 25.01 3.07 2.28
CA ARG A 142 26.04 3.56 3.20
C ARG A 142 25.90 5.06 3.39
N HIS A 143 26.18 5.52 4.60
CA HIS A 143 26.35 6.92 4.94
C HIS A 143 27.54 7.52 4.19
N THR A 144 27.46 8.81 3.85
CA THR A 144 28.58 9.54 3.26
C THR A 144 29.65 9.90 4.31
N GLY A 145 29.24 9.94 5.58
CA GLY A 145 30.07 10.40 6.71
C GLY A 145 29.83 11.87 7.05
N ASP A 146 29.13 12.61 6.19
CA ASP A 146 28.59 13.93 6.52
C ASP A 146 27.18 13.74 7.08
N TRP A 147 27.07 13.75 8.40
CA TRP A 147 25.80 13.56 9.09
C TRP A 147 24.74 14.58 8.65
N ARG A 148 25.15 15.81 8.32
CA ARG A 148 24.23 16.88 7.97
C ARG A 148 23.68 16.65 6.56
N ALA A 149 24.53 16.33 5.60
CA ALA A 149 24.13 16.01 4.24
C ALA A 149 23.23 14.76 4.19
N ASP A 150 23.59 13.73 4.95
CA ASP A 150 22.85 12.46 5.00
C ASP A 150 21.45 12.65 5.61
N LEU A 151 21.33 13.38 6.73
CA LEU A 151 20.03 13.71 7.31
C LEU A 151 19.19 14.56 6.37
N ALA A 152 19.76 15.59 5.75
CA ALA A 152 19.05 16.44 4.80
C ALA A 152 18.51 15.64 3.60
N SER A 153 19.34 14.78 3.01
CA SER A 153 18.96 13.93 1.88
C SER A 153 17.85 12.95 2.28
N CYS A 154 17.95 12.34 3.46
CA CYS A 154 16.93 11.41 3.93
C CYS A 154 15.61 12.12 4.24
N SER A 155 15.64 13.29 4.88
CA SER A 155 14.43 14.09 5.14
C SER A 155 13.71 14.49 3.86
N ARG A 156 14.45 14.91 2.82
CA ARG A 156 13.87 15.21 1.50
C ARG A 156 13.25 13.99 0.85
N ALA A 157 13.89 12.83 0.95
CA ALA A 157 13.34 11.60 0.41
C ALA A 157 12.05 11.19 1.16
N VAL A 158 12.00 11.35 2.48
CA VAL A 158 10.79 11.11 3.28
C VAL A 158 9.68 12.12 2.92
N TRP A 159 10.04 13.39 2.72
CA TRP A 159 9.13 14.43 2.26
C TRP A 159 8.49 14.08 0.91
N GLN A 160 9.27 13.61 -0.06
CA GLN A 160 8.76 13.14 -1.35
C GLN A 160 7.81 11.93 -1.24
N ILE A 161 8.02 11.05 -0.25
CA ILE A 161 7.08 9.95 0.03
C ILE A 161 5.76 10.50 0.55
N PHE A 162 5.79 11.50 1.44
CA PHE A 162 4.55 12.14 1.90
C PHE A 162 3.81 12.88 0.79
N GLN A 163 4.51 13.57 -0.11
CA GLN A 163 3.88 14.19 -1.28
C GLN A 163 3.23 13.16 -2.20
N ARG A 164 3.88 12.00 -2.40
CA ARG A 164 3.31 10.92 -3.23
C ARG A 164 2.10 10.26 -2.58
N HIS A 165 2.10 10.17 -1.26
CA HIS A 165 1.04 9.53 -0.46
C HIS A 165 0.52 10.49 0.62
N PRO A 166 -0.29 11.51 0.26
CA PRO A 166 -0.72 12.57 1.18
C PRO A 166 -1.38 12.06 2.47
N TRP A 167 -2.10 10.94 2.38
CA TRP A 167 -2.76 10.28 3.51
C TRP A 167 -1.81 9.71 4.58
N LEU A 168 -0.54 9.50 4.25
CA LEU A 168 0.41 8.77 5.10
C LEU A 168 0.69 9.50 6.42
N ALA A 169 0.85 10.83 6.37
CA ALA A 169 1.22 11.63 7.54
C ALA A 169 0.19 11.52 8.68
N LEU A 170 -1.10 11.52 8.33
CA LEU A 170 -2.22 11.43 9.27
C LEU A 170 -2.51 10.00 9.74
N SER A 171 -2.04 8.99 8.98
CA SER A 171 -2.28 7.58 9.30
C SER A 171 -1.29 7.00 10.32
N MET A 172 -0.21 7.73 10.62
CA MET A 172 0.82 7.28 11.55
C MET A 172 0.56 7.78 12.98
N SER A 173 0.94 6.98 13.99
CA SER A 173 0.91 7.39 15.39
C SER A 173 2.32 7.58 15.93
N LEU A 174 2.60 8.75 16.49
CA LEU A 174 3.87 9.04 17.18
C LEU A 174 3.95 8.35 18.56
N THR A 175 2.82 8.28 19.26
CA THR A 175 2.74 7.78 20.64
C THR A 175 2.46 6.27 20.72
N ARG A 176 1.95 5.69 19.64
CA ARG A 176 1.67 4.25 19.53
C ARG A 176 2.20 3.71 18.19
N PRO A 177 3.52 3.75 17.96
CA PRO A 177 4.09 3.26 16.71
C PRO A 177 3.80 1.77 16.56
N GLN A 178 3.43 1.38 15.34
CA GLN A 178 3.20 -0.02 14.99
C GLN A 178 4.51 -0.62 14.44
N PRO A 179 4.81 -1.89 14.76
CA PRO A 179 6.01 -2.55 14.26
C PRO A 179 5.91 -2.74 12.74
N ALA A 180 6.81 -2.06 12.01
CA ALA A 180 6.84 -2.02 10.55
C ALA A 180 8.30 -2.11 10.06
N PRO A 181 8.69 -3.16 9.28
CA PRO A 181 10.07 -3.39 8.86
C PRO A 181 10.74 -2.23 8.13
N ASN A 182 10.05 -1.56 7.20
CA ASN A 182 10.62 -0.42 6.47
C ASN A 182 10.74 0.82 7.36
N ALA A 183 9.80 1.03 8.28
CA ALA A 183 9.90 2.09 9.28
C ALA A 183 11.10 1.87 10.22
N LEU A 184 11.34 0.62 10.65
CA LEU A 184 12.49 0.26 11.47
C LEU A 184 13.80 0.48 10.70
N ARG A 185 13.87 0.04 9.44
CA ARG A 185 15.04 0.26 8.57
C ARG A 185 15.36 1.74 8.37
N LEU A 186 14.35 2.58 8.19
CA LEU A 186 14.50 4.03 8.11
C LEU A 186 15.03 4.61 9.43
N GLY A 187 14.44 4.23 10.56
CA GLY A 187 14.88 4.67 11.89
C GLY A 187 16.34 4.28 12.16
N GLU A 188 16.72 3.04 11.89
CA GLU A 188 18.10 2.54 12.01
C GLU A 188 19.06 3.35 11.14
N TRP A 189 18.70 3.61 9.88
CA TRP A 189 19.52 4.41 8.98
C TRP A 189 19.74 5.83 9.52
N ILE A 190 18.68 6.51 9.97
CA ILE A 190 18.79 7.87 10.54
C ILE A 190 19.66 7.88 11.81
N MET A 191 19.49 6.90 12.70
CA MET A 191 20.33 6.78 13.91
C MET A 191 21.80 6.51 13.57
N GLY A 192 22.06 5.69 12.55
CA GLY A 192 23.40 5.38 12.04
C GLY A 192 24.15 6.60 11.52
N THR A 193 23.46 7.52 10.86
CA THR A 193 24.02 8.79 10.36
C THR A 193 24.67 9.63 11.47
N MET A 194 24.11 9.59 12.67
CA MET A 194 24.62 10.32 13.84
C MET A 194 25.64 9.52 14.66
N ALA A 195 25.98 8.29 14.26
CA ALA A 195 26.91 7.46 15.02
C ALA A 195 28.32 8.07 15.19
N PRO A 196 28.89 8.74 14.17
CA PRO A 196 30.22 9.35 14.27
C PRO A 196 30.29 10.62 15.12
N THR A 197 29.15 11.21 15.54
CA THR A 197 29.11 12.54 16.16
C THR A 197 29.30 12.52 17.69
N GLY A 198 29.52 11.35 18.28
CA GLY A 198 29.70 11.20 19.73
C GLY A 198 28.40 11.31 20.55
N LEU A 199 27.25 11.58 19.92
CA LEU A 199 25.95 11.60 20.60
C LEU A 199 25.62 10.24 21.22
N ALA A 200 24.99 10.24 22.40
CA ALA A 200 24.48 9.02 23.02
C ALA A 200 23.33 8.41 22.20
N VAL A 201 23.10 7.10 22.31
CA VAL A 201 22.03 6.41 21.55
C VAL A 201 20.66 7.03 21.81
N THR A 202 20.35 7.37 23.07
CA THR A 202 19.09 8.04 23.43
C THR A 202 18.95 9.40 22.76
N ASP A 203 20.03 10.17 22.66
CA ASP A 203 20.04 11.47 21.98
C ASP A 203 19.78 11.31 20.49
N ARG A 204 20.37 10.30 19.84
CA ARG A 204 20.13 9.98 18.43
C ARG A 204 18.67 9.59 18.18
N LEU A 205 18.07 8.80 19.08
CA LEU A 205 16.66 8.44 19.00
C LEU A 205 15.76 9.68 19.14
N LEU A 206 16.06 10.59 20.08
CA LEU A 206 15.30 11.83 20.24
C LEU A 206 15.39 12.71 18.98
N VAL A 207 16.59 12.85 18.40
CA VAL A 207 16.77 13.58 17.13
C VAL A 207 16.00 12.92 16.00
N GLN A 208 16.06 11.60 15.86
CA GLN A 208 15.30 10.84 14.86
C GLN A 208 13.79 11.09 15.00
N VAL A 209 13.25 10.97 16.22
CA VAL A 209 11.83 11.18 16.50
C VAL A 209 11.42 12.62 16.21
N LEU A 210 12.22 13.62 16.62
CA LEU A 210 11.94 15.03 16.39
C LEU A 210 11.98 15.39 14.91
N LEU A 211 13.02 14.95 14.20
CA LEU A 211 13.17 15.20 12.77
C LEU A 211 11.99 14.59 12.00
N PHE A 212 11.66 13.32 12.28
CA PHE A 212 10.51 12.67 11.67
C PHE A 212 9.19 13.39 12.00
N SER A 213 9.01 13.82 13.25
CA SER A 213 7.81 14.56 13.68
C SER A 213 7.69 15.91 12.98
N PHE A 214 8.80 16.60 12.75
CA PHE A 214 8.84 17.84 11.97
C PHE A 214 8.35 17.59 10.53
N VAL A 215 8.98 16.65 9.82
CA VAL A 215 8.59 16.35 8.41
C VAL A 215 7.13 15.91 8.34
N ARG A 216 6.70 15.02 9.24
CA ARG A 216 5.30 14.58 9.34
C ARG A 216 4.35 15.73 9.66
N GLY A 217 4.77 16.67 10.49
CA GLY A 217 3.98 17.84 10.89
C GLY A 217 3.66 18.73 9.69
N VAL A 218 4.68 19.06 8.88
CA VAL A 218 4.47 19.79 7.62
C VAL A 218 3.60 18.98 6.66
N ALA A 219 3.89 17.68 6.51
CA ALA A 219 3.14 16.78 5.63
C ALA A 219 1.68 16.56 6.03
N SER A 220 1.29 16.87 7.26
CA SER A 220 -0.09 16.70 7.73
C SER A 220 -1.08 17.64 7.03
N ALA A 221 -0.59 18.68 6.35
CA ALA A 221 -1.39 19.58 5.53
C ALA A 221 -1.69 19.03 4.13
N LEU A 222 -0.91 18.08 3.61
CA LEU A 222 -1.02 17.59 2.22
C LEU A 222 -2.35 16.90 1.92
N GLU A 223 -2.86 16.05 2.82
CA GLU A 223 -4.16 15.38 2.60
C GLU A 223 -5.34 16.36 2.67
N PRO A 224 -5.44 17.27 3.67
CA PRO A 224 -6.44 18.34 3.65
C PRO A 224 -6.40 19.21 2.38
N GLU A 225 -5.21 19.60 1.91
CA GLU A 225 -5.01 20.35 0.68
C GLU A 225 -5.51 19.56 -0.54
N ALA A 226 -5.06 18.30 -0.69
CA ALA A 226 -5.50 17.43 -1.77
C ALA A 226 -7.03 17.22 -1.75
N GLN A 227 -7.64 17.16 -0.57
CA GLN A 227 -9.10 17.07 -0.43
C GLN A 227 -9.80 18.36 -0.83
N ALA A 228 -9.31 19.52 -0.40
CA ALA A 228 -9.87 20.82 -0.76
C ALA A 228 -9.81 21.05 -2.28
N MET A 229 -8.71 20.67 -2.92
CA MET A 229 -8.57 20.64 -4.38
C MET A 229 -9.63 19.74 -5.03
N ARG A 230 -9.85 18.52 -4.53
CA ARG A 230 -10.88 17.61 -5.07
C ARG A 230 -12.30 18.19 -4.96
N ASP A 231 -12.59 18.89 -3.86
CA ASP A 231 -13.91 19.44 -3.58
C ASP A 231 -14.20 20.73 -4.36
N THR A 232 -13.19 21.57 -4.56
CA THR A 232 -13.34 22.92 -5.16
C THR A 232 -12.84 23.03 -6.59
N GLY A 233 -11.91 22.17 -7.01
CA GLY A 233 -11.20 22.24 -8.27
C GLY A 233 -10.14 23.36 -8.36
N MET A 234 -9.77 23.97 -7.23
CA MET A 234 -8.83 25.09 -7.16
C MET A 234 -7.52 24.67 -6.47
N THR A 235 -6.40 25.17 -6.98
CA THR A 235 -5.11 25.13 -6.29
C THR A 235 -5.11 26.04 -5.06
N ASP A 236 -4.22 25.75 -4.11
CA ASP A 236 -4.03 26.60 -2.94
C ASP A 236 -3.59 28.01 -3.34
N ASP A 237 -2.77 28.14 -4.39
CA ASP A 237 -2.37 29.44 -4.96
C ASP A 237 -3.57 30.22 -5.53
N GLU A 238 -4.40 29.57 -6.36
CA GLU A 238 -5.62 30.19 -6.91
C GLU A 238 -6.60 30.57 -5.79
N TRP A 239 -6.71 29.74 -4.76
CA TRP A 239 -7.54 30.03 -3.60
C TRP A 239 -6.99 31.23 -2.83
N MET A 240 -5.69 31.29 -2.57
CA MET A 240 -5.03 32.42 -1.90
C MET A 240 -5.13 33.71 -2.72
N GLU A 241 -4.96 33.67 -4.03
CA GLU A 241 -5.13 34.82 -4.92
C GLU A 241 -6.57 35.36 -4.83
N GLN A 242 -7.57 34.46 -4.84
CA GLN A 242 -8.97 34.85 -4.69
C GLN A 242 -9.29 35.43 -3.30
N GLN A 243 -8.69 34.89 -2.24
CA GLN A 243 -8.97 35.28 -0.85
C GLN A 243 -8.09 36.43 -0.33
N GLY A 244 -7.00 36.78 -1.02
CA GLY A 244 -6.00 37.76 -0.55
C GLY A 244 -6.62 39.08 -0.11
N ALA A 245 -7.50 39.66 -0.93
CA ALA A 245 -8.20 40.90 -0.60
C ALA A 245 -9.19 40.76 0.59
N ALA A 246 -9.70 39.56 0.87
CA ALA A 246 -10.51 39.31 2.06
C ALA A 246 -9.64 39.25 3.32
N PHE A 247 -8.50 38.55 3.27
CA PHE A 247 -7.55 38.49 4.37
C PHE A 247 -6.93 39.84 4.70
N GLU A 248 -6.54 40.63 3.70
CA GLU A 248 -6.01 41.98 3.89
C GLU A 248 -7.03 42.87 4.63
N ARG A 249 -8.29 42.89 4.16
CA ARG A 249 -9.38 43.64 4.82
C ARG A 249 -9.62 43.16 6.23
N PHE A 250 -9.59 41.85 6.47
CA PHE A 250 -9.75 41.29 7.81
C PHE A 250 -8.60 41.73 8.73
N ALA A 251 -7.35 41.61 8.29
CA ALA A 251 -6.17 42.05 9.05
C ALA A 251 -6.20 43.56 9.33
N ALA A 252 -6.69 44.39 8.40
CA ALA A 252 -6.86 45.82 8.61
C ALA A 252 -7.86 46.14 9.75
N GLN A 253 -8.89 45.31 9.94
CA GLN A 253 -9.93 45.51 10.97
C GLN A 253 -9.54 45.02 12.37
N HIS A 254 -8.45 44.26 12.52
CA HIS A 254 -8.04 43.64 13.79
C HIS A 254 -6.68 44.16 14.27
N PRO A 255 -6.34 44.10 15.58
CA PRO A 255 -5.03 44.51 16.08
C PRO A 255 -3.95 43.46 15.72
N ALA A 256 -3.64 43.35 14.43
CA ALA A 256 -2.74 42.35 13.86
C ALA A 256 -1.53 42.99 13.16
N PRO A 257 -0.68 43.77 13.88
CA PRO A 257 0.37 44.57 13.27
C PRO A 257 1.40 43.74 12.47
N HIS A 258 1.71 42.53 12.92
CA HIS A 258 2.65 41.63 12.22
C HIS A 258 2.04 41.02 10.95
N TYR A 259 0.78 40.57 10.99
CA TYR A 259 0.10 40.02 9.81
C TYR A 259 -0.11 41.07 8.71
N ARG A 260 -0.33 42.34 9.07
CA ARG A 260 -0.42 43.42 8.09
C ARG A 260 0.87 43.64 7.31
N GLN A 261 2.03 43.28 7.87
CA GLN A 261 3.30 43.38 7.15
C GLN A 261 3.38 42.40 5.96
N LEU A 262 2.62 41.30 6.00
CA LEU A 262 2.56 40.32 4.91
C LEU A 262 1.80 40.82 3.68
N PHE A 263 0.98 41.88 3.82
CA PHE A 263 0.23 42.48 2.72
C PHE A 263 0.85 43.80 2.23
N ALA A 264 2.05 44.15 2.70
CA ALA A 264 2.77 45.32 2.21
C ALA A 264 3.21 45.11 0.76
N VAL A 265 3.31 46.19 -0.04
CA VAL A 265 3.65 46.14 -1.47
C VAL A 265 4.99 45.42 -1.75
N ASP A 266 5.91 45.43 -0.79
CA ASP A 266 7.23 44.79 -0.90
C ASP A 266 7.31 43.41 -0.20
N ALA A 267 6.19 42.88 0.29
CA ALA A 267 6.17 41.59 0.96
C ALA A 267 6.12 40.47 -0.08
N ASP A 268 7.26 39.80 -0.28
CA ASP A 268 7.38 38.58 -1.07
C ASP A 268 7.08 37.37 -0.18
N PHE A 269 5.80 37.16 0.11
CA PHE A 269 5.32 36.04 0.93
C PHE A 269 4.46 35.10 0.09
N GLU A 270 5.00 33.92 -0.17
CA GLU A 270 4.32 32.77 -0.76
C GLU A 270 4.24 31.68 0.32
N PHE A 271 3.02 31.23 0.64
CA PHE A 271 2.86 30.12 1.57
C PHE A 271 2.85 28.81 0.78
N ASP A 272 4.00 28.16 0.78
CA ASP A 272 4.21 26.89 0.10
C ASP A 272 4.81 25.85 1.07
N LEU A 273 4.33 24.61 0.99
CA LEU A 273 4.75 23.55 1.90
C LEU A 273 6.18 23.08 1.66
N ASP A 274 6.69 23.14 0.42
CA ASP A 274 8.09 22.85 0.10
C ASP A 274 9.02 23.92 0.70
N ILE A 275 8.65 25.20 0.59
CA ILE A 275 9.37 26.32 1.23
C ILE A 275 9.39 26.13 2.74
N LEU A 276 8.24 25.84 3.36
CA LEU A 276 8.14 25.62 4.80
C LEU A 276 9.00 24.43 5.25
N PHE A 277 8.96 23.32 4.50
CA PHE A 277 9.77 22.14 4.76
C PHE A 277 11.28 22.44 4.67
N GLU A 278 11.76 23.04 3.59
CA GLU A 278 13.19 23.35 3.41
C GLU A 278 13.69 24.37 4.45
N PHE A 279 12.89 25.41 4.73
CA PHE A 279 13.21 26.38 5.77
C PHE A 279 13.35 25.69 7.14
N GLY A 280 12.37 24.89 7.54
CA GLY A 280 12.37 24.20 8.82
C GLY A 280 13.50 23.16 8.93
N LEU A 281 13.76 22.40 7.86
CA LEU A 281 14.86 21.43 7.80
C LEU A 281 16.21 22.11 7.98
N ALA A 282 16.45 23.22 7.28
CA ALA A 282 17.69 23.98 7.42
C ALA A 282 17.89 24.46 8.86
N ARG A 283 16.87 25.06 9.48
CA ARG A 283 16.94 25.54 10.87
C ARG A 283 17.13 24.41 11.88
N PHE A 284 16.47 23.27 11.68
CA PHE A 284 16.64 22.08 12.51
C PHE A 284 18.09 21.59 12.49
N LEU A 285 18.66 21.44 11.29
CA LEU A 285 20.03 20.97 11.11
C LEU A 285 21.06 21.98 11.63
N ASP A 286 20.80 23.29 11.50
CA ASP A 286 21.63 24.36 12.06
C ASP A 286 21.72 24.24 13.58
N GLY A 287 20.57 24.10 14.26
CA GLY A 287 20.50 23.90 15.70
C GLY A 287 21.19 22.60 16.17
N LEU A 288 20.97 21.50 15.43
CA LEU A 288 21.64 20.23 15.70
C LEU A 288 23.16 20.34 15.57
N GLY A 289 23.65 21.08 14.57
CA GLY A 289 25.08 21.32 14.36
C GLY A 289 25.74 22.09 15.50
N VAL A 290 25.09 23.15 15.99
CA VAL A 290 25.56 23.90 17.18
C VAL A 290 25.62 22.99 18.40
N TRP A 291 24.57 22.18 18.61
CA TRP A 291 24.51 21.28 19.76
C TRP A 291 25.60 20.19 19.71
N ILE A 292 25.78 19.51 18.58
CA ILE A 292 26.85 18.52 18.39
C ILE A 292 28.23 19.16 18.65
N SER A 293 28.47 20.36 18.10
CA SER A 293 29.74 21.07 18.24
C SER A 293 30.02 21.49 19.69
N SER A 294 28.99 21.75 20.50
CA SER A 294 29.15 22.06 21.93
C SER A 294 29.47 20.86 22.82
N ARG A 295 29.39 19.64 22.26
CA ARG A 295 29.67 18.38 22.97
C ARG A 295 30.95 17.69 22.50
N THR A 296 31.57 18.19 21.44
CA THR A 296 32.83 17.69 20.87
C THR A 296 33.98 18.59 21.31
#